data_AF-A0A2V8LVB9-F1
#
_entry.id   AF-A0A2V8LVB9-F1
#
_cell.length_a   1.000
_cell.length_b   1.000
_cell.length_c   1.000
_cell.angle_alpha   90.00
_cell.angle_beta   90.00
_cell.angle_gamma   90.00
#
_symmetry.space_group_name_H-M   'P 1'
#
loop_
_entity.id
_entity.type
_entity.pdbx_description
1 polymer ?
#
loop_
_entity_poly.entity_id
_entity_poly.type
_entity_poly.pdbx_seq_one_letter_code
_entity_poly.pdbx_strand_id
1 'polypeptide(L)'
;QRTLNPMIVGKSVEAIAKMAGISAPTGTRCLIAEVGGVGRDFPLSMEKLSPILAFYVEDGIERGAARCNEVLHYGGMGHTAGV
;
A
#
# COMPACT_ATOMS: atom_id res chain seq x y z
N GLN A 1 3.43 8.09 -16.50
CA GLN A 1 2.82 7.38 -15.34
C GLN A 1 3.94 7.00 -14.36
N ARG A 2 3.71 7.11 -13.05
CA ARG A 2 4.52 6.33 -12.10
C ARG A 2 3.93 4.92 -12.12
N THR A 3 4.73 3.94 -12.49
CA THR A 3 4.34 2.53 -12.50
C THR A 3 4.93 1.84 -11.28
N LEU A 4 4.36 0.71 -10.89
CA LEU A 4 4.91 -0.14 -9.82
C LEU A 4 6.35 -0.51 -10.17
N ASN A 5 7.25 -0.48 -9.17
CA ASN A 5 8.59 -1.01 -9.34
C ASN A 5 8.55 -2.54 -9.38
N PRO A 6 8.82 -3.21 -10.52
CA PRO A 6 8.72 -4.67 -10.60
C PRO A 6 9.70 -5.39 -9.67
N MET A 7 10.77 -4.72 -9.23
CA MET A 7 11.78 -5.31 -8.35
C MET A 7 11.26 -5.67 -6.97
N ILE A 8 10.15 -5.07 -6.50
CA ILE A 8 9.58 -5.37 -5.19
C ILE A 8 8.56 -6.51 -5.21
N VAL A 9 8.08 -6.90 -6.41
CA VAL A 9 7.00 -7.88 -6.56
C VAL A 9 7.41 -9.24 -6.00
N GLY A 10 6.59 -9.77 -5.08
CA GLY A 10 6.82 -11.08 -4.44
C GLY A 10 8.11 -11.17 -3.62
N LYS A 11 8.74 -10.05 -3.25
CA LYS A 11 9.95 -10.04 -2.43
C LYS A 11 9.64 -10.02 -0.94
N SER A 12 10.56 -10.54 -0.14
CA SER A 12 10.45 -10.50 1.32
C SER A 12 10.64 -9.08 1.85
N VAL A 13 10.24 -8.85 3.10
CA VAL A 13 10.46 -7.58 3.78
C VAL A 13 11.94 -7.23 3.85
N GLU A 14 12.82 -8.19 4.12
CA GLU A 14 14.26 -7.97 4.20
C GLU A 14 14.84 -7.51 2.86
N ALA A 15 14.40 -8.11 1.76
CA ALA A 15 14.83 -7.72 0.42
C ALA A 15 14.37 -6.31 0.06
N ILE A 16 13.11 -5.98 0.36
CA ILE A 16 12.53 -4.65 0.11
C ILE A 16 13.21 -3.59 0.99
N ALA A 17 13.39 -3.87 2.28
CA ALA A 17 14.04 -2.98 3.23
C ALA A 17 15.47 -2.63 2.78
N LYS A 18 16.23 -3.66 2.35
CA LYS A 18 17.57 -3.46 1.76
C LYS A 18 17.54 -2.59 0.50
N MET A 19 16.59 -2.80 -0.41
CA MET A 19 16.43 -1.97 -1.61
C MET A 19 16.08 -0.51 -1.27
N ALA A 20 15.29 -0.30 -0.22
CA ALA A 20 14.86 1.02 0.24
C ALA A 20 15.89 1.71 1.15
N GLY A 21 17.00 1.05 1.51
CA GLY A 21 18.00 1.60 2.43
C GLY A 21 17.51 1.75 3.87
N ILE A 22 16.53 0.93 4.27
CA ILE A 22 15.98 0.90 5.64
C ILE A 22 16.28 -0.44 6.31
N SER A 23 16.19 -0.48 7.64
CA SER A 23 16.30 -1.71 8.42
C SER A 23 14.95 -2.12 9.00
N ALA A 24 14.64 -3.41 8.96
CA ALA A 24 13.52 -4.00 9.68
C ALA A 24 14.06 -5.11 10.61
N PRO A 25 13.46 -5.32 11.80
CA PRO A 25 13.81 -6.45 12.66
C PRO A 25 13.67 -7.80 11.93
N THR A 26 14.53 -8.76 12.26
CA THR A 26 14.47 -10.12 11.72
C THR A 26 13.10 -10.76 12.01
N GLY A 27 12.50 -11.38 10.99
CA GLY A 27 11.18 -12.00 11.11
C GLY A 27 10.01 -11.04 10.92
N THR A 28 10.26 -9.77 10.55
CA THR A 28 9.20 -8.83 10.15
C THR A 28 8.43 -9.39 8.94
N ARG A 29 7.11 -9.51 9.06
CA ARG A 29 6.26 -10.11 8.01
C ARG A 29 5.66 -9.11 7.04
N CYS A 30 5.54 -7.85 7.43
CA CYS A 30 4.90 -6.80 6.64
C CYS A 30 5.46 -5.43 7.02
N LEU A 31 5.61 -4.55 6.03
CA LEU A 31 5.86 -3.13 6.22
C LEU A 31 4.54 -2.37 6.14
N ILE A 32 4.31 -1.45 7.07
CA ILE A 32 3.11 -0.62 7.09
C ILE A 32 3.55 0.84 7.04
N ALA A 33 2.91 1.62 6.18
CA ALA A 33 3.15 3.05 6.07
C ALA A 33 1.83 3.82 6.17
N GLU A 34 1.82 4.88 6.96
CA GLU A 34 0.76 5.88 6.90
C GLU A 34 0.79 6.58 5.54
N VAL A 35 -0.37 6.75 4.93
CA VAL A 35 -0.51 7.38 3.61
C VAL A 35 -1.49 8.54 3.70
N GLY A 36 -1.07 9.72 3.23
CA GLY A 36 -1.87 10.95 3.32
C GLY A 36 -2.96 11.10 2.25
N GLY A 37 -3.13 10.15 1.33
CA GLY A 37 -4.10 10.25 0.25
C GLY A 37 -3.97 9.14 -0.79
N VAL A 38 -4.73 9.28 -1.89
CA VAL A 38 -4.78 8.32 -2.99
C VAL A 38 -4.37 9.01 -4.29
N GLY A 39 -3.46 8.39 -5.05
CA GLY A 39 -3.12 8.85 -6.40
C GLY A 39 -1.62 8.85 -6.69
N ARG A 40 -1.24 9.58 -7.74
CA ARG A 40 0.14 9.61 -8.26
C ARG A 40 1.17 10.13 -7.26
N ASP A 41 0.75 11.04 -6.39
CA ASP A 41 1.59 11.65 -5.36
C ASP A 41 1.70 10.78 -4.10
N PHE A 42 0.89 9.72 -4.03
CA PHE A 42 0.87 8.74 -2.94
C PHE A 42 1.17 7.34 -3.49
N PRO A 43 2.44 7.00 -3.82
CA PRO A 43 2.77 5.74 -4.50
C PRO A 43 2.27 4.49 -3.77
N LEU A 44 2.23 4.51 -2.44
CA LEU A 44 1.74 3.39 -1.64
C LEU A 44 0.22 3.20 -1.68
N SER A 45 -0.54 4.10 -2.32
CA SER A 45 -1.98 3.93 -2.53
C SER A 45 -2.31 2.99 -3.70
N MET A 46 -1.37 2.78 -4.65
CA MET A 46 -1.57 1.86 -5.79
C MET A 46 -1.36 0.40 -5.39
N GLU A 47 -1.72 -0.56 -6.24
CA GLU A 47 -1.40 -1.98 -6.01
C GLU A 47 0.12 -2.22 -5.87
N LYS A 48 0.52 -3.00 -4.85
CA LYS A 48 1.94 -3.15 -4.44
C LYS A 48 2.54 -4.53 -4.72
N LEU A 49 1.71 -5.57 -4.83
CA LEU A 49 2.10 -6.98 -5.08
C LEU A 49 3.29 -7.47 -4.23
N SER A 50 3.37 -7.01 -2.98
CA SER A 50 4.48 -7.21 -2.06
C SER A 50 3.98 -7.06 -0.61
N PRO A 51 4.75 -7.47 0.43
CA PRO A 51 4.35 -7.37 1.83
C PRO A 51 4.46 -5.92 2.36
N ILE A 52 3.75 -5.00 1.71
CA ILE A 52 3.64 -3.58 2.06
C ILE A 52 2.15 -3.24 2.12
N LEU A 53 1.70 -2.69 3.25
CA LEU A 53 0.34 -2.20 3.42
C LEU A 53 0.33 -0.68 3.62
N ALA A 54 -0.62 -0.03 2.96
CA ALA A 54 -0.98 1.35 3.25
C ALA A 54 -1.91 1.37 4.46
N PHE A 55 -1.69 2.30 5.37
CA PHE A 55 -2.53 2.54 6.53
C PHE A 55 -3.16 3.93 6.43
N TYR A 56 -4.47 3.99 6.55
CA TYR A 56 -5.25 5.22 6.54
C TYR A 56 -6.02 5.31 7.86
N VAL A 57 -6.12 6.52 8.39
CA VAL A 57 -6.99 6.83 9.53
C VAL A 57 -8.10 7.72 9.02
N GLU A 58 -9.33 7.27 9.19
CA GLU A 58 -10.53 7.99 8.81
C GLU A 58 -11.49 7.95 10.00
N ASP A 59 -12.29 9.00 10.17
CA ASP A 59 -13.25 9.07 11.28
C ASP A 59 -14.64 8.66 10.81
N GLY A 60 -15.07 7.50 11.30
CA GLY A 60 -16.35 6.87 10.96
C GLY A 60 -16.29 5.94 9.75
N ILE A 61 -17.27 5.05 9.68
CA ILE A 61 -17.39 4.05 8.62
C ILE A 61 -17.65 4.69 7.26
N GLU A 62 -18.35 5.82 7.21
CA GLU A 62 -18.67 6.54 5.98
C GLU A 62 -17.41 7.09 5.32
N ARG A 63 -16.50 7.68 6.11
CA ARG A 63 -15.20 8.17 5.59
C ARG A 63 -14.28 7.01 5.23
N GLY A 64 -14.28 5.93 6.02
CA GLY A 64 -13.56 4.71 5.68
C GLY A 64 -14.01 4.12 4.34
N ALA A 65 -15.33 4.01 4.12
CA ALA A 65 -15.89 3.53 2.86
C ALA A 65 -15.58 4.47 1.68
N ALA A 66 -15.63 5.79 1.89
CA ALA A 66 -15.22 6.77 0.88
C ALA A 66 -13.74 6.60 0.49
N ARG A 67 -12.85 6.43 1.47
CA ARG A 67 -11.42 6.17 1.24
C ARG A 67 -11.21 4.86 0.46
N CYS A 68 -11.92 3.80 0.81
CA CYS A 68 -11.88 2.53 0.07
C CYS A 68 -12.31 2.72 -1.39
N ASN A 69 -13.39 3.47 -1.62
CA ASN A 69 -13.85 3.79 -2.97
C ASN A 69 -12.79 4.57 -3.77
N GLU A 70 -12.12 5.56 -3.18
CA GLU A 70 -11.02 6.28 -3.83
C GLU A 70 -9.89 5.33 -4.27
N VAL A 71 -9.47 4.43 -3.37
CA VAL A 71 -8.42 3.44 -3.67
C VAL A 71 -8.84 2.52 -4.83
N LEU A 72 -10.07 2.02 -4.83
CA LEU A 72 -10.59 1.16 -5.90
C LEU A 72 -10.66 1.92 -7.24
N HIS A 73 -11.12 3.17 -7.24
CA HIS A 73 -11.17 3.97 -8.47
C HIS A 73 -9.79 4.26 -9.06
N TYR A 74 -8.74 4.28 -8.23
CA TYR A 74 -7.38 4.52 -8.71
C TYR A 74 -6.74 3.31 -9.42
N GLY A 75 -7.19 2.08 -9.16
CA GLY A 75 -6.61 0.90 -9.84
C GLY A 75 -7.15 -0.48 -9.48
N GLY A 76 -8.30 -0.58 -8.80
CA GLY A 76 -8.88 -1.85 -8.35
C GLY A 76 -10.40 -1.97 -8.50
N MET A 77 -11.01 -1.13 -9.34
CA MET A 77 -12.47 -1.04 -9.45
C MET A 77 -13.09 -2.41 -9.80
N GLY A 78 -14.03 -2.86 -8.97
CA GLY A 78 -14.73 -4.13 -9.16
C GLY A 78 -13.97 -5.40 -8.73
N HIS A 79 -12.74 -5.29 -8.21
CA HIS A 79 -11.98 -6.46 -7.78
C HIS A 79 -12.42 -7.02 -6.43
N THR A 80 -12.08 -6.34 -5.32
CA THR A 80 -12.32 -6.86 -3.97
C THR A 80 -12.28 -5.73 -2.95
N ALA A 81 -13.21 -5.78 -1.99
CA ALA A 81 -13.17 -5.01 -0.75
C ALA A 81 -13.50 -5.95 0.41
N GLY A 82 -12.96 -5.66 1.59
CA GLY A 82 -13.21 -6.44 2.82
C GLY A 82 -13.55 -5.52 3.99
N VAL A 83 -14.32 -6.05 4.94
CA VAL A 83 -14.70 -5.40 6.20
C VAL A 83 -14.61 -6.42 7.33
#